data_AF-D3SQ77-F1
#
_entry.id   AF-D3SQ77-F1
#
_cell.length_a   1.000
_cell.length_b   1.000
_cell.length_c   1.000
_cell.angle_alpha   90.00
_cell.angle_beta   90.00
_cell.angle_gamma   90.00
#
_symmetry.space_group_name_H-M   'P 1'
#
loop_
_entity.id
_entity.type
_entity.pdbx_description
1 polymer ?
#
loop_
_entity_poly.entity_id
_entity_poly.type
_entity_poly.pdbx_seq_one_letter_code
_entity_poly.pdbx_strand_id
1 'polypeptide(L)'
;MIEVLLLSLYTGSLFMLVSVVAPVLLREKEYKDLAGRFYGRILARFYMVALSLLMLKIVLGGLKLMDIVLLSLLLLSYSLSLYMKKEKRKLGNIDLISVHHPMRVRFRRLSYLSLSLFLLQFFVAMYHLFHTVNEHKAGEIAPAGYILSLKGAIQIARHRTEYVRSERCACKTTG
;
A
#
# COMPACT_ATOMS: atom_id res chain seq x y z
N MET A 1 0.21 10.37 -12.93
CA MET A 1 1.16 11.23 -12.19
C MET A 1 0.73 11.51 -10.75
N ILE A 2 -0.44 12.11 -10.50
CA ILE A 2 -0.89 12.45 -9.13
C ILE A 2 -1.06 11.20 -8.24
N GLU A 3 -1.57 10.09 -8.77
CA GLU A 3 -1.66 8.81 -8.03
C GLU A 3 -0.31 8.34 -7.50
N VAL A 4 0.72 8.39 -8.35
CA VAL A 4 2.09 8.01 -7.99
C VAL A 4 2.65 8.92 -6.91
N LEU A 5 2.36 10.22 -6.99
CA LEU A 5 2.78 11.20 -5.97
C LEU A 5 2.12 10.91 -4.61
N LEU A 6 0.82 10.63 -4.59
CA LEU A 6 0.11 10.34 -3.35
C LEU A 6 0.57 9.02 -2.74
N LEU A 7 0.78 8.00 -3.57
CA LEU A 7 1.26 6.70 -3.14
C LEU A 7 2.73 6.75 -2.69
N SER A 8 3.58 7.57 -3.34
CA SER A 8 4.96 7.77 -2.91
C SER A 8 5.05 8.53 -1.59
N LEU A 9 4.22 9.56 -1.39
CA LEU A 9 4.15 10.28 -0.12
C LEU A 9 3.65 9.38 1.02
N TYR A 10 2.61 8.58 0.76
CA TYR A 10 2.13 7.57 1.69
C TYR A 10 3.22 6.55 2.04
N THR A 11 3.91 6.01 1.04
CA THR A 11 4.96 5.01 1.23
C THR A 11 6.19 5.58 1.96
N GLY A 12 6.59 6.81 1.62
CA GLY A 12 7.68 7.52 2.31
C GLY A 12 7.33 7.83 3.77
N SER A 13 6.08 8.16 4.06
CA SER A 13 5.63 8.36 5.44
C SER A 13 5.66 7.06 6.26
N LEU A 14 5.29 5.92 5.66
CA LEU A 14 5.44 4.60 6.26
C LEU A 14 6.90 4.24 6.52
N PHE A 15 7.78 4.50 5.56
CA PHE A 15 9.21 4.29 5.70
C PHE A 15 9.78 5.07 6.88
N MET A 16 9.46 6.36 6.99
CA MET A 16 9.91 7.19 8.12
C MET A 16 9.40 6.64 9.46
N LEU A 17 8.15 6.17 9.50
CA LEU A 17 7.58 5.61 10.71
C LEU A 17 8.28 4.31 11.15
N VAL A 18 8.53 3.40 10.22
CA VAL A 18 9.09 2.07 10.49
C VAL A 18 10.61 2.10 10.68
N SER A 19 11.33 2.93 9.91
CA SER A 19 12.79 2.94 9.87
C SER A 19 13.43 3.97 10.79
N VAL A 20 12.73 5.05 11.11
CA VAL A 20 13.26 6.15 11.93
C VAL A 20 12.53 6.24 13.26
N VAL A 21 11.21 6.46 13.23
CA VAL A 21 10.43 6.73 14.44
C VAL A 21 10.39 5.50 15.35
N ALA A 22 10.04 4.32 14.83
CA ALA A 22 9.95 3.12 15.65
C ALA A 22 11.31 2.72 16.28
N PRO A 23 12.44 2.65 15.56
CA PRO A 23 13.72 2.28 16.16
C PRO A 23 14.23 3.27 17.20
N VAL A 24 14.05 4.58 16.96
CA VAL A 24 14.47 5.62 17.91
C VAL A 24 13.67 5.50 19.21
N LEU A 25 12.34 5.37 19.13
CA LEU A 25 11.50 5.34 20.33
C LEU A 25 11.46 3.98 21.05
N LEU A 26 11.70 2.86 20.35
CA LEU A 26 11.72 1.53 20.97
C LEU A 26 13.06 1.18 21.64
N ARG A 27 14.15 1.85 21.25
CA ARG A 27 15.48 1.67 21.87
C ARG A 27 15.66 2.45 23.16
N GLU A 28 14.77 3.39 23.47
CA GLU A 28 14.81 4.18 24.69
C GLU A 28 14.73 3.27 25.93
N LYS A 29 15.63 3.48 26.91
CA LYS A 29 15.74 2.62 28.10
C LYS A 29 15.28 3.33 29.37
N GLU A 30 15.55 4.61 29.50
CA GLU A 30 15.33 5.37 30.74
C GLU A 30 13.90 5.88 30.85
N TYR A 31 13.30 6.33 29.75
CA TYR A 31 11.98 6.96 29.74
C TYR A 31 11.00 6.25 28.79
N LYS A 32 10.80 4.95 28.96
CA LYS A 32 9.96 4.15 28.05
C LYS A 32 8.50 4.56 28.06
N ASP A 33 7.95 4.97 29.21
CA ASP A 33 6.56 5.41 29.23
C ASP A 33 6.37 6.70 28.42
N LEU A 34 7.30 7.65 28.57
CA LEU A 34 7.30 8.91 27.84
C LEU A 34 7.48 8.68 26.33
N ALA A 35 8.45 7.87 25.93
CA ALA A 35 8.67 7.46 24.55
C ALA A 35 7.39 6.82 23.97
N GLY A 36 6.76 5.89 24.69
CA GLY A 36 5.51 5.29 24.25
C GLY A 36 4.36 6.29 24.09
N ARG A 37 4.26 7.32 24.94
CA ARG A 37 3.26 8.40 24.78
C ARG A 37 3.55 9.28 23.57
N PHE A 38 4.82 9.56 23.29
CA PHE A 38 5.24 10.33 22.12
C PHE A 38 4.97 9.56 20.83
N TYR A 39 5.36 8.29 20.79
CA TYR A 39 5.07 7.37 19.69
C TYR A 39 3.57 7.32 19.39
N GLY A 40 2.73 7.11 20.41
CA GLY A 40 1.27 7.07 20.23
C GLY A 40 0.67 8.36 19.66
N ARG A 41 1.24 9.54 19.98
CA ARG A 41 0.82 10.82 19.41
C ARG A 41 1.22 10.94 17.93
N ILE A 42 2.45 10.56 17.59
CA ILE A 42 2.90 10.51 16.19
C ILE A 42 2.01 9.56 15.40
N LEU A 43 1.76 8.37 15.94
CA LEU A 43 0.98 7.34 15.27
C LEU A 43 -0.46 7.80 14.98
N ALA A 44 -1.11 8.49 15.92
CA ALA A 44 -2.45 9.04 15.73
C ALA A 44 -2.50 10.05 14.56
N ARG A 45 -1.52 10.94 14.48
CA ARG A 45 -1.40 11.91 13.37
C ARG A 45 -1.08 11.21 12.05
N PHE A 46 -0.20 10.21 12.09
CA PHE A 46 0.12 9.39 10.94
C PHE A 46 -1.14 8.73 10.36
N TYR A 47 -1.99 8.10 11.18
CA TYR A 47 -3.22 7.47 10.67
C TYR A 47 -4.16 8.46 9.99
N MET A 48 -4.31 9.67 10.53
CA MET A 48 -5.11 10.72 9.90
C MET A 48 -4.56 11.06 8.51
N VAL A 49 -3.26 11.35 8.41
CA VAL A 49 -2.60 11.69 7.15
C VAL A 49 -2.63 10.51 6.16
N ALA A 50 -2.30 9.32 6.61
CA ALA A 50 -2.24 8.10 5.80
C ALA A 50 -3.61 7.75 5.22
N LEU A 51 -4.68 7.88 6.02
CA LEU A 51 -6.05 7.67 5.56
C LEU A 51 -6.45 8.74 4.53
N SER A 52 -6.15 10.02 4.79
CA SER A 52 -6.42 11.11 3.85
C SER A 52 -5.72 10.92 2.51
N LEU A 53 -4.44 10.49 2.51
CA LEU A 53 -3.69 10.22 1.29
C LEU A 53 -4.29 9.07 0.48
N LEU A 54 -4.63 7.96 1.13
CA LEU A 54 -5.26 6.81 0.48
C LEU A 54 -6.64 7.18 -0.09
N MET A 55 -7.47 7.89 0.68
CA MET A 55 -8.79 8.33 0.22
C MET A 55 -8.67 9.28 -0.96
N LEU A 56 -7.76 10.25 -0.91
CA LEU A 56 -7.54 11.17 -2.01
C LEU A 56 -7.05 10.44 -3.26
N LYS A 57 -6.16 9.45 -3.12
CA LYS A 57 -5.73 8.59 -4.23
C LYS A 57 -6.92 7.85 -4.85
N ILE A 58 -7.78 7.23 -4.03
CA ILE A 58 -8.94 6.46 -4.50
C ILE A 58 -9.94 7.37 -5.21
N VAL A 59 -10.21 8.55 -4.68
CA VAL A 59 -11.15 9.52 -5.29
C VAL A 59 -10.64 10.01 -6.64
N LEU A 60 -9.33 10.26 -6.78
CA LEU A 60 -8.74 10.79 -8.01
C LEU A 60 -8.41 9.73 -9.05
N GLY A 61 -8.02 8.52 -8.63
CA GLY A 61 -7.52 7.45 -9.49
C GLY A 61 -8.45 6.23 -9.62
N GLY A 62 -9.58 6.25 -8.93
CA GLY A 62 -10.48 5.11 -8.81
C GLY A 62 -10.00 4.05 -7.82
N LEU A 63 -10.91 3.15 -7.46
CA LEU A 63 -10.64 2.07 -6.49
C LEU A 63 -9.97 0.88 -7.19
N LYS A 64 -8.74 0.55 -6.78
CA LYS A 64 -8.03 -0.67 -7.23
C LYS A 64 -8.00 -1.69 -6.09
N LEU A 65 -7.84 -2.97 -6.42
CA LEU A 65 -7.78 -4.06 -5.42
C LEU A 65 -6.67 -3.83 -4.39
N MET A 66 -5.51 -3.31 -4.82
CA MET A 66 -4.41 -2.97 -3.92
C MET A 66 -4.72 -1.82 -2.97
N ASP A 67 -5.59 -0.89 -3.35
CA ASP A 67 -6.05 0.17 -2.44
C ASP A 67 -6.92 -0.39 -1.32
N ILE A 68 -7.77 -1.38 -1.64
CA ILE A 68 -8.60 -2.09 -0.65
C ILE A 68 -7.70 -2.83 0.34
N VAL A 69 -6.66 -3.50 -0.15
CA VAL A 69 -5.67 -4.20 0.71
C VAL A 69 -4.95 -3.20 1.61
N LEU A 70 -4.45 -2.09 1.06
CA LEU A 70 -3.76 -1.05 1.83
C LEU A 70 -4.67 -0.40 2.88
N LEU A 71 -5.93 -0.14 2.53
CA LEU A 71 -6.92 0.41 3.44
C LEU A 71 -7.25 -0.57 4.56
N SER A 72 -7.41 -1.85 4.24
CA SER A 72 -7.67 -2.91 5.23
C SER A 72 -6.50 -3.04 6.22
N LEU A 73 -5.26 -3.01 5.73
CA LEU A 73 -4.06 -3.02 6.57
C LEU A 73 -3.98 -1.77 7.45
N LEU A 74 -4.36 -0.60 6.92
CA LEU A 74 -4.39 0.65 7.69
C LEU A 74 -5.42 0.58 8.82
N LEU A 75 -6.63 0.11 8.54
CA LEU A 75 -7.71 -0.04 9.53
C LEU A 75 -7.35 -1.08 10.58
N LEU A 76 -6.73 -2.18 10.19
CA LEU A 76 -6.24 -3.21 11.12
C LEU A 76 -5.16 -2.64 12.04
N SER A 77 -4.19 -1.89 11.48
CA SER A 77 -3.14 -1.22 12.25
C SER A 77 -3.73 -0.21 13.23
N TYR A 78 -4.68 0.61 12.78
CA TYR A 78 -5.37 1.58 13.61
C TYR A 78 -6.14 0.90 14.77
N SER A 79 -6.86 -0.17 14.48
CA SER A 79 -7.60 -0.95 15.49
C SER A 79 -6.67 -1.56 16.53
N LEU A 80 -5.53 -2.11 16.10
CA LEU A 80 -4.50 -2.63 17.00
C LEU A 80 -3.90 -1.52 17.87
N SER A 81 -3.64 -0.33 17.30
CA SER A 81 -3.19 0.84 18.04
C SER A 81 -4.20 1.27 19.12
N LEU A 82 -5.49 1.29 18.81
CA LEU A 82 -6.55 1.57 19.79
C LEU A 82 -6.59 0.53 20.90
N TYR A 83 -6.42 -0.76 20.56
CA TYR A 83 -6.34 -1.83 21.54
C TYR A 83 -5.12 -1.68 22.45
N MET A 84 -3.94 -1.41 21.89
CA MET A 84 -2.72 -1.14 22.65
C MET A 84 -2.87 0.08 23.57
N LYS A 85 -3.56 1.14 23.12
CA LYS A 85 -3.85 2.31 23.95
C LYS A 85 -4.70 1.95 25.16
N LYS A 86 -5.70 1.07 25.00
CA LYS A 86 -6.52 0.56 26.10
C LYS A 86 -5.70 -0.29 27.06
N GLU A 87 -4.87 -1.21 26.54
CA GLU A 87 -4.00 -2.05 27.37
C GLU A 87 -2.95 -1.23 28.13
N LYS A 88 -2.36 -0.21 27.50
CA LYS A 88 -1.42 0.71 28.18
C LYS A 88 -2.10 1.47 29.33
N ARG A 89 -3.34 1.92 29.16
CA ARG A 89 -4.09 2.60 30.23
C ARG A 89 -4.31 1.70 31.45
N LYS A 90 -4.53 0.39 31.23
CA LYS A 90 -4.65 -0.59 32.32
C LYS A 90 -3.32 -0.85 33.02
N LEU A 91 -2.22 -0.85 32.26
CA LEU A 91 -0.87 -1.05 32.81
C LEU A 91 -0.41 0.11 33.70
N GLY A 92 -0.80 1.34 33.39
CA GLY A 92 -0.26 2.52 34.03
C GLY A 92 1.19 2.80 33.59
N ASN A 93 2.02 3.30 34.52
CA ASN A 93 3.41 3.65 34.20
C ASN A 93 4.28 2.38 34.06
N ILE A 94 4.70 2.09 32.83
CA ILE A 94 5.48 0.90 32.46
C ILE A 94 6.88 0.90 33.13
N ASP A 95 7.40 2.09 33.46
CA ASP A 95 8.73 2.24 34.06
C ASP A 95 8.76 1.76 35.52
N LEU A 96 7.60 1.73 36.19
CA LEU A 96 7.45 1.24 37.57
C LEU A 96 7.25 -0.29 37.66
N ILE A 97 7.07 -0.97 36.53
CA ILE A 97 6.71 -2.38 36.47
C ILE A 97 7.92 -3.22 36.04
N SER A 98 8.19 -4.31 36.74
CA SER A 98 9.32 -5.20 36.42
C SER A 98 9.31 -5.67 34.97
N VAL A 99 10.48 -5.86 34.38
CA VAL A 99 10.65 -6.24 32.96
C VAL A 99 9.96 -7.57 32.63
N HIS A 100 9.89 -8.48 33.61
CA HIS A 100 9.34 -9.83 33.48
C HIS A 100 7.85 -9.92 33.85
N HIS A 101 7.22 -8.82 34.27
CA HIS A 101 5.80 -8.85 34.61
C HIS A 101 4.96 -9.30 33.41
N PRO A 102 4.03 -10.25 33.56
CA PRO A 102 3.31 -10.88 32.44
C PRO A 102 2.58 -9.86 31.56
N MET A 103 2.01 -8.82 32.17
CA MET A 103 1.33 -7.77 31.41
C MET A 103 2.31 -6.94 30.55
N ARG A 104 3.53 -6.68 31.03
CA ARG A 104 4.56 -5.96 30.27
C ARG A 104 5.09 -6.80 29.10
N VAL A 105 5.24 -8.11 29.31
CA VAL A 105 5.60 -9.06 28.24
C VAL A 105 4.53 -9.12 27.15
N ARG A 106 3.25 -9.19 27.56
CA ARG A 106 2.11 -9.14 26.62
C ARG A 106 2.12 -7.85 25.81
N PHE A 107 2.26 -6.69 26.47
CA PHE A 107 2.32 -5.39 25.81
C PHE A 107 3.49 -5.29 24.81
N ARG A 108 4.66 -5.85 25.15
CA ARG A 108 5.81 -5.92 24.25
C ARG A 108 5.52 -6.77 23.01
N ARG A 109 4.86 -7.94 23.16
CA ARG A 109 4.45 -8.77 22.02
C ARG A 109 3.48 -8.03 21.09
N LEU A 110 2.50 -7.32 21.64
CA LEU A 110 1.59 -6.47 20.86
C LEU A 110 2.35 -5.37 20.10
N SER A 111 3.35 -4.77 20.74
CA SER A 111 4.17 -3.72 20.12
C SER A 111 4.95 -4.25 18.92
N TYR A 112 5.54 -5.45 19.04
CA TYR A 112 6.18 -6.12 17.91
C TYR A 112 5.18 -6.50 16.82
N LEU A 113 3.99 -7.00 17.18
CA LEU A 113 2.95 -7.31 16.20
C LEU A 113 2.54 -6.06 15.40
N SER A 114 2.37 -4.92 16.08
CA SER A 114 2.06 -3.65 15.41
C SER A 114 3.19 -3.22 14.47
N LEU A 115 4.45 -3.35 14.89
CA LEU A 115 5.59 -3.04 14.04
C LEU A 115 5.64 -3.95 12.80
N SER A 116 5.45 -5.26 12.97
CA SER A 116 5.40 -6.22 11.85
C SER A 116 4.28 -5.90 10.87
N LEU A 117 3.11 -5.46 11.38
CA LEU A 117 1.99 -5.08 10.54
C LEU A 117 2.29 -3.82 9.71
N PHE A 118 2.93 -2.81 10.32
CA PHE A 118 3.40 -1.62 9.59
C PHE A 118 4.46 -1.97 8.54
N LEU A 119 5.33 -2.91 8.85
CA LEU A 119 6.39 -3.35 7.95
C LEU A 119 5.82 -4.13 6.76
N LEU A 120 4.82 -4.99 6.99
CA LEU A 120 4.03 -5.62 5.92
C LEU A 120 3.32 -4.57 5.06
N GLN A 121 2.66 -3.59 5.70
CA GLN A 121 1.97 -2.51 5.01
C GLN A 121 2.92 -1.68 4.15
N PHE A 122 4.14 -1.43 4.63
CA PHE A 122 5.20 -0.78 3.85
C PHE A 122 5.58 -1.59 2.60
N PHE A 123 5.79 -2.90 2.72
CA PHE A 123 6.11 -3.74 1.56
C PHE A 123 4.98 -3.79 0.53
N VAL A 124 3.73 -3.91 0.97
CA VAL A 124 2.57 -3.85 0.07
C VAL A 124 2.49 -2.49 -0.63
N ALA A 125 2.75 -1.39 0.09
CA ALA A 125 2.74 -0.05 -0.48
C ALA A 125 3.85 0.14 -1.52
N MET A 126 5.07 -0.33 -1.22
CA MET A 126 6.20 -0.34 -2.15
C MET A 126 5.89 -1.15 -3.41
N TYR A 127 5.35 -2.37 -3.25
CA TYR A 127 4.96 -3.22 -4.38
C TYR A 127 3.93 -2.53 -5.26
N HIS A 128 2.89 -1.95 -4.65
CA HIS A 128 1.86 -1.21 -5.37
C HIS A 128 2.46 -0.01 -6.12
N LEU A 129 3.36 0.74 -5.48
CA LEU A 129 4.03 1.89 -6.09
C LEU A 129 4.85 1.48 -7.31
N PHE A 130 5.66 0.42 -7.21
CA PHE A 130 6.44 -0.09 -8.35
C PHE A 130 5.55 -0.52 -9.51
N HIS A 131 4.44 -1.21 -9.22
CA HIS A 131 3.50 -1.63 -10.25
C HIS A 131 2.84 -0.43 -10.94
N THR A 132 2.36 0.55 -10.16
CA THR A 132 1.74 1.77 -10.72
C THR A 132 2.71 2.60 -11.54
N VAL A 133 3.98 2.68 -11.15
CA VAL A 133 5.03 3.37 -11.94
C VAL A 133 5.29 2.63 -13.26
N ASN A 134 5.34 1.30 -13.25
CA ASN A 134 5.56 0.50 -14.45
C ASN A 134 4.39 0.59 -15.43
N GLU A 135 3.14 0.57 -14.95
CA GLU A 135 1.94 0.79 -15.77
C GLU A 135 1.99 2.17 -16.46
N HIS A 136 2.40 3.21 -15.72
CA HIS A 136 2.55 4.54 -16.29
C HIS A 136 3.65 4.58 -17.36
N LYS A 137 4.81 3.97 -17.13
CA LYS A 137 5.89 3.89 -18.13
C LYS A 137 5.46 3.11 -19.38
N ALA A 138 4.73 2.00 -19.21
CA ALA A 138 4.19 1.24 -20.33
C ALA A 138 3.17 2.04 -21.16
N GLY A 139 2.34 2.86 -20.50
CA GLY A 139 1.43 3.79 -21.17
C GLY A 139 2.13 4.95 -21.89
N GLU A 140 3.30 5.37 -21.42
CA GLU A 140 4.10 6.44 -22.02
C GLU A 140 4.96 5.97 -23.20
N ILE A 141 5.38 4.69 -23.19
CA ILE A 141 6.06 4.00 -24.32
C ILE A 141 5.08 3.57 -25.42
N ALA A 142 3.77 3.73 -25.20
CA ALA A 142 2.75 3.56 -26.23
C ALA A 142 2.27 4.92 -26.78
N PRO A 143 3.10 5.70 -27.51
CA PRO A 143 2.57 6.82 -28.27
C PRO A 143 1.78 6.25 -29.46
N ALA A 144 0.53 6.70 -29.59
CA ALA A 144 -0.31 6.58 -30.77
C ALA A 144 -0.58 5.15 -31.31
N GLY A 145 -1.76 4.65 -30.93
CA GLY A 145 -2.45 3.58 -31.66
C GLY A 145 -2.21 2.23 -31.03
N TYR A 146 -3.12 1.80 -30.16
CA TYR A 146 -3.79 0.50 -30.19
C TYR A 146 -4.75 0.49 -29.01
N ILE A 147 -5.92 1.12 -29.20
CA ILE A 147 -7.13 0.69 -28.47
C ILE A 147 -7.46 -0.69 -29.02
N LEU A 148 -6.77 -1.72 -28.52
CA LEU A 148 -7.18 -3.11 -28.70
C LEU A 148 -8.23 -3.43 -27.64
N SER A 149 -9.36 -2.73 -27.77
CA SER A 149 -10.64 -3.22 -27.29
C SER A 149 -10.85 -4.60 -27.91
N LEU A 150 -11.31 -5.59 -27.13
CA LEU A 150 -11.60 -6.95 -27.62
C LEU A 150 -12.49 -6.96 -28.88
N LYS A 151 -13.29 -5.90 -29.10
CA LYS A 151 -14.07 -5.69 -30.33
C LYS A 151 -13.20 -5.46 -31.57
N GLY A 152 -12.07 -4.75 -31.44
CA GLY A 152 -11.12 -4.49 -32.52
C GLY A 152 -10.33 -5.73 -32.94
N ALA A 153 -9.96 -6.60 -31.99
CA ALA A 153 -9.30 -7.87 -32.29
C ALA A 153 -10.17 -8.80 -33.16
N ILE A 154 -11.48 -8.84 -32.87
CA ILE A 154 -12.45 -9.64 -33.62
C ILE A 154 -12.68 -9.06 -35.03
N GLN A 155 -12.65 -7.73 -35.18
CA GLN A 155 -12.86 -7.07 -36.47
C GLN A 155 -11.65 -7.21 -37.41
N ILE A 156 -10.43 -7.20 -36.87
CA ILE A 156 -9.19 -7.47 -37.63
C ILE A 156 -9.12 -8.95 -38.07
N ALA A 157 -9.55 -9.88 -37.21
CA ALA A 157 -9.64 -11.30 -37.58
C ALA A 157 -10.64 -11.55 -38.72
N ARG A 158 -11.76 -10.81 -38.75
CA ARG A 158 -12.80 -10.92 -39.79
C ARG A 158 -12.35 -10.35 -41.14
N HIS A 159 -11.62 -9.24 -41.15
CA HIS A 159 -11.06 -8.67 -42.39
C HIS A 159 -9.94 -9.54 -42.98
N ARG A 160 -9.14 -10.21 -42.13
CA ARG A 160 -8.07 -11.11 -42.59
C ARG A 160 -8.60 -12.38 -43.27
N THR A 161 -9.80 -12.84 -42.89
CA THR A 161 -10.45 -13.98 -43.56
C THR A 161 -11.04 -13.63 -44.92
N GLU A 162 -11.42 -12.38 -45.17
CA GLU A 162 -11.93 -11.96 -46.49
C GLU A 162 -10.79 -11.74 -47.51
N TYR A 163 -9.65 -11.21 -47.07
CA TYR A 163 -8.50 -10.98 -47.95
C TYR A 163 -7.86 -12.31 -48.43
N VAL A 164 -7.73 -13.30 -47.54
CA VAL A 164 -7.20 -14.63 -47.91
C VAL A 164 -8.15 -15.42 -48.82
N ARG A 165 -9.45 -15.08 -48.82
CA ARG A 165 -10.45 -15.69 -49.73
C ARG A 165 -10.43 -15.04 -51.12
N SER A 166 -10.13 -13.74 -51.20
CA SER A 166 -9.96 -13.00 -52.46
C SER A 166 -8.72 -13.46 -53.25
N GLU A 167 -7.58 -13.69 -52.59
CA GLU A 167 -6.36 -14.14 -53.29
C GLU A 167 -6.45 -15.58 -53.80
N ARG A 168 -7.24 -16.45 -53.14
CA ARG A 168 -7.42 -17.83 -53.57
C ARG A 168 -8.34 -17.99 -54.80
N CYS A 169 -9.14 -16.97 -55.12
CA CYS A 169 -9.95 -16.95 -56.35
C CYS A 169 -9.20 -16.33 -57.54
N ALA A 170 -8.18 -15.49 -57.32
CA ALA A 170 -7.44 -14.83 -58.40
C ALA A 170 -6.39 -15.73 -59.09
N CYS A 171 -5.91 -16.79 -58.43
CA CYS A 171 -4.89 -17.70 -58.99
C CYS A 171 -5.45 -18.86 -59.84
N LYS A 172 -6.72 -18.82 -60.31
CA LYS A 172 -7.29 -19.91 -61.14
C LYS A 172 -7.67 -19.51 -62.57
N THR A 173 -7.23 -18.34 -63.03
CA THR A 173 -7.43 -17.90 -64.42
C THR A 173 -6.19 -17.20 -64.94
N THR A 174 -5.17 -17.97 -65.32
CA THR A 174 -4.21 -17.66 -66.40
C THR A 174 -3.24 -18.84 -66.50
N GLY A 175 -3.31 -19.57 -67.62
CA GLY A 175 -2.46 -20.72 -67.95
C GLY A 175 -3.21 -22.03 -68.01
#